data_AF-A0A3C0NZV2-F1
#
_entry.id   AF-A0A3C0NZV2-F1
#
_cell.length_a   1.000
_cell.length_b   1.000
_cell.length_c   1.000
_cell.angle_alpha   90.00
_cell.angle_beta   90.00
_cell.angle_gamma   90.00
#
_symmetry.space_group_name_H-M   'P 1'
#
loop_
_entity.id
_entity.type
_entity.pdbx_description
1 polymer ?
#
loop_
_entity_poly.entity_id
_entity_poly.type
_entity_poly.pdbx_seq_one_letter_code
_entity_poly.pdbx_strand_id
1 'polypeptide(L)'
;MFEKKTDIFKKRDRAAWTAIRDLLKKEGIKGVSAGHYLQETVMAGGCGAKLDPRDFGGKGKIDRDIYYIRVKSKDVERVQEILRQNGIVAGIDEDLLTDAAKKKRHSYI
;
A
#
# COMPACT_ATOMS: atom_id res chain seq x y z
N MET A 1 10.47 12.24 22.18
CA MET A 1 9.03 12.52 21.93
C MET A 1 8.66 11.87 20.61
N PHE A 2 7.80 10.84 20.60
CA PHE A 2 7.44 10.14 19.37
C PHE A 2 6.42 10.99 18.59
N GLU A 3 6.81 11.46 17.41
CA GLU A 3 5.90 12.18 16.52
C GLU A 3 4.87 11.19 15.95
N LYS A 4 3.58 11.44 16.21
CA LYS A 4 2.48 10.63 15.68
C LYS A 4 2.51 10.71 14.15
N LYS A 5 2.52 9.54 13.51
CA LYS A 5 2.43 9.40 12.05
C LYS A 5 1.08 8.79 11.69
N THR A 6 0.52 9.25 10.59
CA THR A 6 -0.77 8.81 10.06
C THR A 6 -0.56 8.25 8.66
N ASP A 7 -1.14 7.10 8.37
CA ASP A 7 -1.19 6.52 7.03
C ASP A 7 -2.15 7.34 6.16
N ILE A 8 -1.69 7.75 4.99
CA ILE A 8 -2.49 8.52 4.00
C ILE A 8 -2.76 7.72 2.73
N PHE A 9 -1.91 6.73 2.45
CA PHE A 9 -2.00 5.89 1.28
C PHE A 9 -1.60 4.49 1.68
N LYS A 10 -2.41 3.51 1.29
CA LYS A 10 -2.12 2.10 1.48
C LYS A 10 -2.84 1.32 0.38
N LYS A 11 -2.13 1.00 -0.71
CA LYS A 11 -2.68 0.29 -1.87
C LYS A 11 -1.65 -0.64 -2.50
N ARG A 12 -2.09 -1.68 -3.21
CA ARG A 12 -1.25 -2.47 -4.13
C ARG A 12 -1.10 -1.75 -5.47
N ASP A 13 -0.61 -0.53 -5.41
CA ASP A 13 -0.43 0.31 -6.59
C ASP A 13 0.93 1.00 -6.53
N ARG A 14 1.91 0.36 -7.16
CA ARG A 14 3.29 0.85 -7.21
C ARG A 14 3.40 2.18 -7.97
N ALA A 15 2.59 2.37 -9.02
CA ALA A 15 2.65 3.56 -9.86
C ALA A 15 2.15 4.78 -9.09
N ALA A 16 0.97 4.69 -8.46
CA ALA A 16 0.42 5.72 -7.60
C ALA A 16 1.32 5.97 -6.38
N TRP A 17 1.86 4.92 -5.76
CA TRP A 17 2.82 5.07 -4.64
C TRP A 17 4.04 5.89 -5.04
N THR A 18 4.63 5.57 -6.20
CA THR A 18 5.82 6.28 -6.70
C THR A 18 5.50 7.73 -7.02
N ALA A 19 4.35 7.99 -7.66
CA ALA A 19 3.89 9.34 -7.97
C ALA A 19 3.67 10.19 -6.70
N ILE A 20 2.99 9.64 -5.69
CA ILE A 20 2.76 10.34 -4.42
C ILE A 20 4.10 10.59 -3.72
N ARG A 21 4.99 9.59 -3.66
CA ARG A 21 6.29 9.74 -3.01
C ARG A 21 7.13 10.84 -3.67
N ASP A 22 7.16 10.88 -5.00
CA ASP A 22 7.91 11.90 -5.74
C ASP A 22 7.30 13.29 -5.55
N LEU A 23 5.97 13.39 -5.60
CA LEU A 23 5.25 14.63 -5.33
C LEU A 23 5.55 15.18 -3.93
N LEU A 24 5.46 14.34 -2.90
CA LEU A 24 5.77 14.75 -1.52
C LEU A 24 7.22 15.18 -1.33
N LYS A 25 8.16 14.55 -2.07
CA LYS A 25 9.56 14.93 -2.09
C LYS A 25 9.75 16.28 -2.77
N LYS A 26 9.06 16.52 -3.89
CA LYS A 26 9.09 17.78 -4.65
C LYS A 26 8.55 18.95 -3.83
N GLU A 27 7.47 18.73 -3.09
CA GLU A 27 6.86 19.71 -2.17
C GLU A 27 7.68 19.93 -0.89
N GLY A 28 8.76 19.16 -0.69
CA GLY A 28 9.69 19.33 0.43
C GLY A 28 9.14 18.88 1.79
N ILE A 29 8.15 17.97 1.81
CA ILE A 29 7.58 17.48 3.07
C ILE A 29 8.59 16.57 3.79
N LYS A 30 8.96 16.95 5.01
CA LYS A 30 9.95 16.24 5.83
C LYS A 30 9.28 15.18 6.70
N GLY A 31 9.97 14.05 6.91
CA GLY A 31 9.50 12.99 7.82
C GLY A 31 8.44 12.06 7.23
N VAL A 32 8.32 12.03 5.90
CA VAL A 32 7.52 11.04 5.17
C VAL A 32 8.17 9.66 5.33
N SER A 33 7.38 8.67 5.75
CA SER A 33 7.77 7.26 5.79
C SER A 33 7.01 6.53 4.69
N ALA A 34 7.68 6.31 3.56
CA ALA A 34 7.17 5.51 2.45
C ALA A 34 7.87 4.16 2.44
N GLY A 35 7.10 3.08 2.37
CA GLY A 35 7.62 1.72 2.33
C GLY A 35 6.66 0.78 1.65
N HIS A 36 7.06 -0.48 1.54
CA HIS A 36 6.19 -1.56 1.11
C HIS A 36 6.44 -2.77 2.01
N TYR A 37 5.46 -3.66 2.09
CA TYR A 37 5.61 -4.97 2.70
C TYR A 37 4.88 -6.00 1.87
N LEU A 38 5.44 -7.20 1.81
CA LEU A 38 4.80 -8.32 1.14
C LEU A 38 3.58 -8.72 1.96
N GLN A 39 2.38 -8.67 1.36
CA GLN A 39 1.23 -9.32 1.97
C GLN A 39 1.32 -10.82 1.69
N GLU A 40 2.03 -11.51 2.56
CA GLU A 40 2.07 -12.96 2.58
C GLU A 40 0.72 -13.51 3.04
N THR A 41 -0.07 -14.05 2.10
CA THR A 41 -1.25 -14.88 2.41
C THR A 41 -0.87 -16.30 2.84
N VAL A 42 0.41 -16.58 3.10
CA VAL A 42 0.82 -17.93 3.52
C VAL A 42 0.44 -18.14 4.98
N MET A 43 -0.54 -19.01 5.16
CA MET A 43 -1.00 -19.58 6.42
C MET A 43 0.20 -19.82 7.36
N ALA A 44 0.17 -19.21 8.55
CA ALA A 44 1.22 -19.33 9.54
C ALA A 44 1.48 -20.82 9.86
N GLY A 45 2.64 -21.35 9.46
CA GLY A 45 3.04 -22.72 9.79
C GLY A 45 3.72 -23.56 8.70
N GLY A 46 4.29 -22.98 7.64
CA GLY A 46 4.98 -23.75 6.60
C GLY A 46 6.43 -23.31 6.41
N CYS A 47 7.38 -24.21 6.68
CA CYS A 47 8.78 -24.04 6.31
C CYS A 47 8.90 -23.71 4.81
N GLY A 48 9.70 -22.69 4.50
CA GLY A 48 10.19 -22.38 3.16
C GLY A 48 9.30 -21.40 2.41
N ALA A 49 9.94 -20.33 1.93
CA ALA A 49 9.51 -19.51 0.83
C ALA A 49 9.02 -20.39 -0.34
N LYS A 50 7.76 -20.79 -0.33
CA LYS A 50 7.13 -21.46 -1.46
C LYS A 50 7.00 -20.39 -2.53
N LEU A 51 7.96 -20.41 -3.47
CA LEU A 51 7.86 -19.73 -4.75
C LEU A 51 6.46 -20.05 -5.29
N ASP A 52 5.63 -19.03 -5.41
CA ASP A 52 4.25 -19.26 -5.77
C ASP A 52 4.22 -19.62 -7.26
N PRO A 53 3.63 -20.76 -7.65
CA PRO A 53 3.64 -21.22 -9.03
C PRO A 53 3.10 -20.19 -10.04
N ARG A 54 2.28 -19.23 -9.58
CA ARG A 54 1.75 -18.15 -10.42
C ARG A 54 2.79 -17.08 -10.77
N ASP A 55 3.90 -17.01 -10.04
CA ASP A 55 5.01 -16.10 -10.34
C ASP A 55 5.81 -16.54 -11.60
N PHE A 56 5.63 -17.79 -12.05
CA PHE A 56 6.32 -18.36 -13.21
C PHE A 56 5.52 -18.27 -14.53
N GLY A 57 4.44 -17.50 -14.56
CA GLY A 57 3.72 -17.21 -15.81
C GLY A 57 4.49 -16.27 -16.74
N GLY A 58 4.18 -16.25 -18.03
CA GLY A 58 4.85 -15.38 -19.03
C GLY A 58 4.75 -13.86 -18.76
N LYS A 59 3.98 -13.44 -17.76
CA LYS A 59 3.89 -12.05 -17.27
C LYS A 59 4.79 -11.75 -16.06
N GLY A 60 5.59 -12.72 -15.60
CA GLY A 60 6.50 -12.60 -14.47
C GLY A 60 5.82 -12.66 -13.10
N LYS A 61 6.59 -12.30 -12.07
CA LYS A 61 6.18 -12.34 -10.66
C LYS A 61 4.93 -11.49 -10.41
N ILE A 62 3.97 -12.04 -9.68
CA ILE A 62 2.78 -11.30 -9.26
C ILE A 62 3.17 -10.35 -8.13
N ASP A 63 2.95 -9.04 -8.33
CA ASP A 63 3.10 -8.02 -7.29
C ASP A 63 2.05 -8.25 -6.20
N ARG A 64 2.54 -8.60 -5.00
CA ARG A 64 1.74 -8.82 -3.78
C ARG A 64 2.11 -7.81 -2.71
N ASP A 65 2.93 -6.84 -3.08
CA ASP A 65 3.46 -5.84 -2.19
C ASP A 65 2.39 -4.79 -1.92
N ILE A 66 2.19 -4.50 -0.65
CA ILE A 66 1.36 -3.39 -0.21
C ILE A 66 2.26 -2.20 0.01
N TYR A 67 2.01 -1.17 -0.78
CA TYR A 67 2.71 0.09 -0.70
C TYR A 67 1.98 1.01 0.26
N TYR A 68 2.71 1.61 1.20
CA TYR A 68 2.14 2.54 2.16
C TYR A 68 2.97 3.83 2.26
N ILE A 69 2.29 4.91 2.61
CA ILE A 69 2.89 6.21 2.89
C ILE A 69 2.30 6.74 4.19
N ARG A 70 3.18 7.01 5.15
CA ARG A 70 2.87 7.66 6.42
C ARG A 70 3.50 9.03 6.47
N VAL A 71 2.75 9.99 6.94
CA VAL A 71 3.22 11.37 7.15
C VAL A 71 2.98 11.76 8.60
N LYS A 72 3.68 12.80 9.07
CA LYS A 72 3.42 13.33 10.42
C LYS A 72 2.00 13.83 10.51
N SER A 73 1.33 13.63 11.65
CA SER A 73 -0.07 14.06 11.81
C SER A 73 -0.27 15.56 11.56
N LYS A 74 0.76 16.40 11.79
CA LYS A 74 0.73 17.84 11.49
C LYS A 74 0.70 18.17 10.00
N ASP A 75 1.27 17.30 9.17
CA ASP A 75 1.38 17.50 7.73
C ASP A 75 0.27 16.78 6.94
N VAL A 76 -0.60 16.02 7.62
CA VAL A 76 -1.67 15.24 6.96
C VAL A 76 -2.57 16.13 6.12
N GLU A 77 -3.06 17.24 6.67
CA GLU A 77 -3.97 18.15 5.97
C GLU A 77 -3.29 18.76 4.73
N ARG A 78 -2.05 19.23 4.89
CA ARG A 78 -1.24 19.76 3.80
C ARG A 78 -1.01 18.74 2.69
N VAL A 79 -0.71 17.50 3.08
CA VAL A 79 -0.50 16.41 2.12
C VAL A 79 -1.79 16.09 1.37
N GLN A 80 -2.93 16.01 2.08
CA GLN A 80 -4.23 15.77 1.44
C GLN A 80 -4.58 16.88 0.45
N GLU A 81 -4.27 18.13 0.77
CA GLU A 81 -4.47 19.26 -0.14
C GLU A 81 -3.61 19.15 -1.40
N ILE A 82 -2.30 18.90 -1.26
CA ILE A 82 -1.37 18.66 -2.37
C ILE A 82 -1.87 17.54 -3.28
N LEU A 83 -2.35 16.44 -2.69
CA LEU A 83 -2.87 15.29 -3.43
C LEU A 83 -4.13 15.66 -4.22
N ARG A 84 -5.07 16.39 -3.61
CA ARG A 84 -6.27 16.89 -4.30
C ARG A 84 -5.92 17.85 -5.43
N GLN A 85 -4.98 18.77 -5.21
CA GLN A 85 -4.53 19.73 -6.24
C GLN A 85 -3.89 19.03 -7.45
N ASN A 86 -3.17 17.92 -7.22
CA ASN A 86 -2.57 17.13 -8.28
C ASN A 86 -3.51 16.06 -8.84
N GLY A 87 -4.78 16.03 -8.42
CA GLY A 87 -5.76 15.05 -8.87
C GLY A 87 -5.47 13.60 -8.44
N ILE A 88 -4.58 13.40 -7.46
CA ILE A 88 -4.23 12.07 -6.97
C ILE A 88 -5.16 11.72 -5.82
N VAL A 89 -5.99 10.71 -6.03
CA VAL A 89 -6.87 10.17 -4.99
C VAL A 89 -6.05 9.29 -4.06
N ALA A 90 -5.53 9.88 -2.99
CA ALA A 90 -5.01 9.09 -1.89
C ALA A 90 -6.16 8.38 -1.18
N GLY A 91 -6.05 7.06 -1.12
CA GLY A 91 -6.99 6.22 -0.41
C GLY A 91 -6.24 5.12 0.32
N ILE A 92 -6.75 4.76 1.49
CA ILE A 92 -6.39 3.53 2.18
C ILE A 92 -7.36 2.49 1.65
N ASP A 93 -6.87 1.50 0.94
CA ASP A 93 -7.69 0.37 0.56
C ASP A 93 -7.82 -0.53 1.80
N GLU A 94 -8.90 -0.33 2.55
CA GLU A 94 -9.20 -1.09 3.78
C GLU A 94 -9.48 -2.57 3.47
N ASP A 95 -9.85 -2.90 2.22
CA ASP A 95 -10.04 -4.27 1.73
C ASP A 95 -8.72 -5.07 1.71
N LEU A 96 -7.57 -4.40 1.64
CA LEU A 96 -6.26 -5.08 1.68
C LEU A 96 -6.00 -5.86 2.97
N LEU A 97 -6.57 -5.42 4.09
CA LEU A 97 -6.48 -6.10 5.39
C LEU A 97 -7.57 -7.17 5.58
N THR A 98 -8.60 -7.17 4.73
CA THR A 98 -9.65 -8.16 4.80
C THR A 98 -9.12 -9.42 4.14
N ASP A 99 -8.68 -10.35 4.98
CA ASP A 99 -8.29 -11.70 4.62
C ASP A 99 -9.17 -12.23 3.48
N ALA A 100 -8.54 -12.76 2.42
CA ALA A 100 -9.26 -13.31 1.27
C ALA A 100 -10.28 -14.40 1.68
N ALA A 101 -10.16 -14.98 2.89
CA ALA A 101 -11.15 -15.87 3.48
C ALA A 101 -12.50 -15.20 3.82
N LYS A 102 -12.55 -13.88 3.99
CA LYS A 102 -13.80 -13.12 4.21
C LYS A 102 -14.44 -12.60 2.92
N LYS A 103 -13.77 -12.73 1.77
CA LYS A 103 -14.40 -12.48 0.47
C LYS A 103 -15.39 -13.62 0.24
N LYS A 104 -16.61 -13.46 0.79
CA LYS A 104 -17.72 -14.39 0.66
C LYS A 104 -17.69 -14.94 -0.76
N ARG A 105 -17.48 -16.24 -0.86
CA ARG A 105 -17.87 -17.01 -2.04
C ARG A 105 -19.33 -16.65 -2.28
N HIS A 106 -19.57 -15.72 -3.21
CA HIS A 106 -20.87 -15.59 -3.80
C HIS A 106 -20.99 -16.87 -4.62
N SER A 107 -21.52 -17.91 -3.97
CA SER A 107 -21.99 -19.12 -4.62
C SER A 107 -23.02 -18.65 -5.64
N TYR A 108 -22.59 -18.48 -6.89
CA TYR A 108 -23.52 -18.67 -7.98
C TYR A 108 -23.60 -20.18 -8.18
N ILE A 109 -24.75 -20.70 -7.74
CA ILE A 109 -25.43 -21.94 -8.13
C ILE A 109 -24.67 -23.25 -7.90
#